data_AF-A0A367XSB6-F1
#
_entry.id   AF-A0A367XSB6-F1
#
_cell.length_a   1.000
_cell.length_b   1.000
_cell.length_c   1.000
_cell.angle_alpha   90.00
_cell.angle_beta   90.00
_cell.angle_gamma   90.00
#
_symmetry.space_group_name_H-M   'P 1'
#
loop_
_entity.id
_entity.type
_entity.pdbx_description
1 polymer ?
#
loop_
_entity_poly.entity_id
_entity_poly.type
_entity_poly.pdbx_seq_one_letter_code
_entity_poly.pdbx_strand_id
1 'polypeptide(L)'
;MLSRVIRNSTILRQLPKIRHPAVLPVIMKSPVRHYATDSLLDVVYSKLGETTDQQRQTLFEYNWGSWLKNDKLMKKQREVYFSLEGLASFINLIKDFEPGLSQPKPMHGSFVLTQNLDLIGESDRGVYFNLVTSLFQGKSDRLYKITLTTGKELLLRIPYKLTTDAALAAKIKSEVATADFLQLKLGLKVPRVLAYGTDTFNEVGSPYILEEFIPGQPLAAKWMAADSDPAEMDQDTESEKTMYDVLEPMVQFVDKAMGITFNQFGSLYFYNDVEGSLQNTVPYDGETDESLTNRWRIGPSVEAPFTKNKDKLPQKVIDEYNGPWDASNPLALIESVADIELENARNNLALINADAGASEDDKTLVTKQIEICEHFKKIAPRLLNPKSKSIMNVEDLFKPRLVFPKLDPMNFTEQEDGICYFGNFEVAVIKPFILANYPKFIAYNGERIYNLEEDVPGFNELSDLEKDAYREMYDRTKRETVWETLINKYRHDLIAVASPHIKVLRNPYLNALNVKSPREYYFIEGYIIYLLNKWETYVANELVNTTDKKFPVDFTEKDFEDNQANLRRIDHESQHPFAETGYWVPQTWLDAFIEQGAVVQNKDGDYEFVKQPLKLPRDSDQDESDKDQ
;
A
#
# COMPACT_ATOMS: atom_id res chain seq x y z
N MET A 1 -30.01 8.69 -17.78
CA MET A 1 -31.06 7.83 -18.39
C MET A 1 -30.56 6.38 -18.49
N LEU A 2 -30.43 5.67 -17.36
CA LEU A 2 -29.90 4.28 -17.33
C LEU A 2 -30.68 3.40 -16.33
N SER A 3 -32.00 3.60 -16.21
CA SER A 3 -32.85 2.87 -15.26
C SER A 3 -33.97 2.03 -15.89
N ARG A 4 -33.85 1.64 -17.16
CA ARG A 4 -34.74 0.65 -17.78
C ARG A 4 -33.96 -0.16 -18.80
N VAL A 5 -33.91 -1.48 -18.60
CA VAL A 5 -33.89 -2.58 -19.61
C VAL A 5 -33.21 -3.80 -18.98
N ILE A 6 -34.01 -4.70 -18.39
CA ILE A 6 -33.72 -6.13 -18.34
C ILE A 6 -35.04 -6.86 -18.57
N ARG A 7 -35.42 -7.08 -19.83
CA ARG A 7 -36.28 -8.20 -20.22
C ARG A 7 -35.87 -8.64 -21.62
N ASN A 8 -35.65 -9.96 -21.74
CA ASN A 8 -35.55 -10.77 -22.95
C ASN A 8 -34.14 -11.08 -23.46
N SER A 9 -33.57 -12.17 -22.95
CA SER A 9 -32.77 -13.10 -23.78
C SER A 9 -33.23 -14.54 -23.51
N THR A 10 -33.43 -15.30 -24.58
CA THR A 10 -34.23 -16.54 -24.61
C THR A 10 -33.36 -17.82 -24.48
N ILE A 11 -32.10 -17.71 -24.06
CA ILE A 11 -31.15 -18.83 -23.92
C ILE A 11 -30.98 -19.24 -22.42
N LEU A 12 -31.98 -18.96 -21.58
CA LEU A 12 -31.93 -19.19 -20.11
C LEU A 12 -32.77 -20.40 -19.63
N ARG A 13 -33.20 -21.31 -20.51
CA ARG A 13 -34.21 -22.33 -20.17
C ARG A 13 -33.69 -23.76 -19.93
N GLN A 14 -32.39 -24.03 -19.99
CA GLN A 14 -31.88 -25.40 -19.79
C GLN A 14 -30.83 -25.57 -18.68
N LEU A 15 -30.55 -24.52 -17.91
CA LEU A 15 -29.83 -24.68 -16.64
C LEU A 15 -30.86 -24.69 -15.51
N PRO A 16 -30.70 -25.54 -14.47
CA PRO A 16 -31.56 -25.47 -13.30
C PRO A 16 -31.58 -24.02 -12.82
N LYS A 17 -32.77 -23.51 -12.49
CA LYS A 17 -32.92 -22.25 -11.78
C LYS A 17 -32.25 -22.42 -10.42
N ILE A 18 -30.93 -22.23 -10.39
CA ILE A 18 -30.19 -22.01 -9.16
C ILE A 18 -30.79 -20.72 -8.63
N ARG A 19 -31.70 -20.86 -7.65
CA ARG A 19 -31.92 -19.78 -6.70
C ARG A 19 -30.54 -19.52 -6.14
N HIS A 20 -29.94 -18.42 -6.58
CA HIS A 20 -28.75 -17.90 -5.93
C HIS A 20 -29.08 -17.90 -4.43
N PRO A 21 -28.32 -18.59 -3.57
CA PRO A 21 -28.25 -18.08 -2.22
C PRO A 21 -27.83 -16.62 -2.42
N ALA A 22 -28.48 -15.69 -1.73
CA ALA A 22 -27.85 -14.41 -1.51
C ALA A 22 -26.40 -14.74 -1.18
N VAL A 23 -25.47 -14.37 -2.07
CA VAL A 23 -24.08 -14.27 -1.67
C VAL A 23 -24.19 -13.18 -0.64
N LEU A 24 -24.34 -13.58 0.63
CA LEU A 24 -24.23 -12.65 1.73
C LEU A 24 -22.93 -11.91 1.43
N PRO A 25 -23.01 -10.60 1.21
CA PRO A 25 -21.83 -9.83 0.94
C PRO A 25 -20.85 -10.10 2.07
N VAL A 26 -19.64 -10.39 1.64
CA VAL A 26 -18.45 -10.61 2.43
C VAL A 26 -18.43 -9.63 3.60
N ILE A 27 -18.72 -10.11 4.81
CA ILE A 27 -18.40 -9.37 6.03
C ILE A 27 -16.91 -9.61 6.28
N MET A 28 -16.09 -8.91 5.50
CA MET A 28 -14.73 -8.62 5.94
C MET A 28 -14.88 -7.68 7.14
N LYS A 29 -14.90 -8.24 8.35
CA LYS A 29 -14.48 -7.46 9.53
C LYS A 29 -13.03 -7.10 9.28
N SER A 30 -12.74 -5.93 8.69
CA SER A 30 -11.38 -5.44 8.86
C SER A 30 -11.24 -5.02 10.32
N PRO A 31 -10.11 -5.31 10.95
CA PRO A 31 -9.84 -4.76 12.27
C PRO A 31 -9.92 -3.24 12.15
N VAL A 32 -10.51 -2.61 13.16
CA VAL A 32 -10.19 -1.22 13.48
C VAL A 32 -8.66 -1.14 13.46
N ARG A 33 -8.12 -0.27 12.60
CA ARG A 33 -6.68 -0.02 12.60
C ARG A 33 -6.41 0.81 13.84
N HIS A 34 -6.07 0.11 14.91
CA HIS A 34 -5.60 0.75 16.12
C HIS A 34 -4.16 1.18 15.87
N TYR A 35 -3.98 2.48 15.74
CA TYR A 35 -2.66 3.08 15.80
C TYR A 35 -2.45 3.41 17.28
N ALA A 36 -1.39 2.86 17.88
CA ALA A 36 -1.04 3.22 19.24
C ALA A 36 -0.77 4.73 19.27
N THR A 37 -1.63 5.49 19.95
CA THR A 37 -1.29 6.85 20.37
C THR A 37 -0.44 6.78 21.63
N ASP A 38 0.42 7.79 21.82
CA ASP A 38 1.44 7.90 22.86
C ASP A 38 1.00 7.39 24.24
N SER A 39 1.24 6.11 24.50
CA SER A 39 1.52 5.66 25.86
C SER A 39 2.85 6.32 26.24
N LEU A 40 2.93 6.95 27.41
CA LEU A 40 4.18 7.45 27.99
C LEU A 40 5.20 6.30 28.04
N LEU A 41 6.00 6.16 26.98
CA LEU A 41 7.06 5.19 26.90
C LEU A 41 8.14 5.65 27.90
N ASP A 42 8.59 4.74 28.75
CA ASP A 42 9.81 4.94 29.53
C ASP A 42 10.95 5.32 28.56
N VAL A 43 11.36 6.59 28.61
CA VAL A 43 12.43 7.08 27.75
C VAL A 43 13.76 6.52 28.24
N VAL A 44 14.27 5.53 27.53
CA VAL A 44 15.59 4.93 27.80
C VAL A 44 16.67 5.76 27.13
N TYR A 45 17.57 6.34 27.93
CA TYR A 45 18.70 7.14 27.44
C TYR A 45 19.97 6.29 27.37
N SER A 46 20.62 6.28 26.21
CA SER A 46 21.92 5.64 25.99
C SER A 46 22.96 6.65 25.49
N LYS A 47 24.24 6.44 25.80
CA LYS A 47 25.33 7.27 25.26
C LYS A 47 25.72 6.78 23.87
N LEU A 48 25.50 7.62 22.84
CA LEU A 48 25.76 7.29 21.43
C LEU A 48 27.18 6.73 21.17
N GLY A 49 28.20 7.21 21.90
CA GLY A 49 29.59 6.79 21.74
C GLY A 49 29.99 5.50 22.49
N GLU A 50 29.12 4.91 23.30
CA GLU A 50 29.43 3.71 24.09
C GLU A 50 28.91 2.46 23.38
N THR A 51 29.75 1.80 22.58
CA THR A 51 29.37 0.61 21.80
C THR A 51 29.06 -0.62 22.65
N THR A 52 29.44 -0.61 23.93
CA THR A 52 29.18 -1.69 24.90
C THR A 52 27.88 -1.52 25.67
N ASP A 53 27.18 -0.39 25.49
CA ASP A 53 25.90 -0.14 26.15
C ASP A 53 24.82 -1.07 25.59
N GLN A 54 24.27 -1.93 26.44
CA GLN A 54 23.19 -2.85 26.05
C GLN A 54 21.90 -2.11 25.68
N GLN A 55 21.64 -0.94 26.28
CA GLN A 55 20.47 -0.14 25.94
C GLN A 55 20.55 0.41 24.51
N ARG A 56 21.76 0.56 23.95
CA ARG A 56 21.96 0.94 22.54
C ARG A 56 21.42 -0.12 21.58
N GLN A 57 21.39 -1.40 21.95
CA GLN A 57 20.86 -2.45 21.06
C GLN A 57 19.35 -2.29 20.79
N THR A 58 18.60 -1.76 21.76
CA THR A 58 17.16 -1.48 21.60
C THR A 58 16.85 -0.47 20.48
N LEU A 59 17.84 0.37 20.11
CA LEU A 59 17.75 1.27 18.96
C LEU A 59 17.61 0.52 17.63
N PHE A 60 18.03 -0.74 17.57
CA PHE A 60 18.10 -1.56 16.36
C PHE A 60 17.04 -2.67 16.32
N GLU A 61 16.55 -3.09 17.49
CA GLU A 61 15.56 -4.16 17.67
C GLU A 61 14.13 -3.72 17.32
N TYR A 62 13.35 -4.62 16.73
CA TYR A 62 11.92 -4.39 16.47
C TYR A 62 11.07 -4.74 17.70
N ASN A 63 10.43 -3.73 18.27
CA ASN A 63 9.68 -3.84 19.54
C ASN A 63 8.24 -3.34 19.45
N TRP A 64 7.80 -2.82 18.30
CA TRP A 64 6.46 -2.23 18.18
C TRP A 64 5.30 -3.24 18.30
N GLY A 65 5.56 -4.49 17.92
CA GLY A 65 4.57 -5.54 18.08
C GLY A 65 5.15 -6.92 17.84
N SER A 66 4.26 -7.90 17.89
CA SER A 66 4.61 -9.31 17.80
C SER A 66 3.72 -10.03 16.81
N TRP A 67 4.24 -11.08 16.18
CA TRP A 67 3.45 -12.00 15.38
C TRP A 67 2.99 -13.17 16.22
N LEU A 68 1.71 -13.55 16.08
CA LEU A 68 1.20 -14.74 16.77
C LEU A 68 1.93 -16.01 16.33
N LYS A 69 2.51 -16.02 15.12
CA LYS A 69 3.32 -17.12 14.60
C LYS A 69 4.67 -16.63 14.10
N ASN A 70 5.73 -17.39 14.37
CA ASN A 70 7.10 -17.10 13.94
C ASN A 70 7.64 -15.73 14.42
N ASP A 71 7.22 -15.25 15.60
CA ASP A 71 7.55 -13.91 16.11
C ASP A 71 9.04 -13.58 16.01
N LYS A 72 9.89 -14.48 16.51
CA LYS A 72 11.35 -14.33 16.52
C LYS A 72 11.92 -14.12 15.11
N LEU A 73 11.41 -14.85 14.12
CA LEU A 73 11.85 -14.72 12.73
C LEU A 73 11.40 -13.37 12.16
N MET A 74 10.15 -12.99 12.40
CA MET A 74 9.55 -11.76 11.87
C MET A 74 10.18 -10.50 12.47
N LYS A 75 10.53 -10.53 13.76
CA LYS A 75 11.30 -9.47 14.43
C LYS A 75 12.72 -9.40 13.91
N LYS A 76 13.41 -10.54 13.77
CA LYS A 76 14.78 -10.58 13.22
C LYS A 76 14.87 -10.04 11.80
N GLN A 77 13.87 -10.29 10.95
CA GLN A 77 13.79 -9.70 9.61
C GLN A 77 13.60 -8.17 9.60
N ARG A 78 13.22 -7.59 10.75
CA ARG A 78 12.98 -6.15 10.96
C ARG A 78 13.98 -5.52 11.92
N GLU A 79 15.01 -6.26 12.33
CA GLU A 79 16.19 -5.65 12.95
C GLU A 79 16.88 -4.78 11.91
N VAL A 80 17.19 -3.54 12.28
CA VAL A 80 17.91 -2.61 11.43
C VAL A 80 19.21 -2.24 12.11
N TYR A 81 20.32 -2.35 11.40
CA TYR A 81 21.62 -1.92 11.89
C TYR A 81 22.16 -0.81 11.01
N PHE A 82 22.71 0.23 11.62
CA PHE A 82 23.41 1.30 10.92
C PHE A 82 24.51 1.92 11.78
N SER A 83 25.51 2.49 11.11
CA SER A 83 26.64 3.15 11.74
C SER A 83 26.34 4.61 12.03
N LEU A 84 26.20 4.96 13.31
CA LEU A 84 26.08 6.36 13.75
C LEU A 84 27.35 7.16 13.43
N GLU A 85 28.53 6.57 13.65
CA GLU A 85 29.82 7.19 13.34
C GLU A 85 29.99 7.37 11.83
N GLY A 86 29.57 6.39 11.05
CA GLY A 86 29.62 6.44 9.60
C GLY A 86 28.65 7.49 9.03
N LEU A 87 27.42 7.57 9.55
CA LEU A 87 26.48 8.63 9.18
C LEU A 87 27.00 10.02 9.53
N ALA A 88 27.62 10.20 10.71
CA ALA A 88 28.22 11.47 11.11
C ALA A 88 29.43 11.83 10.22
N SER A 89 30.26 10.83 9.89
CA SER A 89 31.39 11.00 8.98
C SER A 89 30.93 11.38 7.58
N PHE A 90 29.87 10.73 7.09
CA PHE A 90 29.25 11.02 5.80
C PHE A 90 28.71 12.45 5.74
N ILE A 91 27.99 12.92 6.76
CA ILE A 91 27.50 14.31 6.82
C ILE A 91 28.65 15.31 6.77
N ASN A 92 29.75 15.05 7.51
CA ASN A 92 30.94 15.91 7.45
C ASN A 92 31.67 15.86 6.10
N LEU A 93 31.56 14.75 5.37
CA LEU A 93 32.15 14.61 4.04
C LEU A 93 31.40 15.42 2.98
N ILE A 94 30.07 15.52 3.11
CA ILE A 94 29.22 16.15 2.09
C ILE A 94 28.90 17.62 2.38
N LYS A 95 29.08 18.10 3.62
CA LYS A 95 28.69 19.46 4.02
C LYS A 95 29.37 20.57 3.21
N ASP A 96 30.57 20.30 2.71
CA ASP A 96 31.39 21.26 1.96
C ASP A 96 31.21 21.13 0.43
N PHE A 97 30.25 20.33 -0.04
CA PHE A 97 29.93 20.27 -1.46
C PHE A 97 29.32 21.59 -1.93
N GLU A 98 29.59 21.93 -3.19
CA GLU A 98 28.93 23.07 -3.83
C GLU A 98 27.43 22.81 -3.96
N PRO A 99 26.56 23.66 -3.36
CA PRO A 99 25.13 23.53 -3.52
C PRO A 99 24.71 23.84 -4.95
N GLY A 100 23.79 23.06 -5.49
CA GLY A 100 23.32 23.26 -6.85
C GLY A 100 22.41 22.14 -7.30
N LEU A 101 21.50 22.48 -8.22
CA LEU A 101 20.61 21.49 -8.81
C LEU A 101 21.37 20.69 -9.88
N SER A 102 21.69 19.44 -9.55
CA SER A 102 22.32 18.49 -10.47
C SER A 102 21.69 17.10 -10.33
N GLN A 103 22.16 16.14 -11.13
CA GLN A 103 21.92 14.73 -10.85
C GLN A 103 22.45 14.37 -9.44
N PRO A 104 21.87 13.38 -8.76
CA PRO A 104 22.38 12.92 -7.48
C PRO A 104 23.86 12.57 -7.58
N LYS A 105 24.67 13.20 -6.72
CA LYS A 105 26.14 13.06 -6.76
C LYS A 105 26.55 11.80 -6.00
N PRO A 106 27.20 10.81 -6.63
CA PRO A 106 27.66 9.61 -5.94
C PRO A 106 28.78 9.97 -4.96
N MET A 107 28.73 9.37 -3.77
CA MET A 107 29.74 9.52 -2.72
C MET A 107 29.77 8.26 -1.84
N HIS A 108 30.84 7.48 -1.95
CA HIS A 108 31.08 6.27 -1.15
C HIS A 108 29.85 5.34 -1.04
N GLY A 109 29.23 5.00 -2.19
CA GLY A 109 28.04 4.14 -2.25
C GLY A 109 26.71 4.82 -1.88
N SER A 110 26.73 6.07 -1.42
CA SER A 110 25.55 6.92 -1.27
C SER A 110 25.41 7.89 -2.44
N PHE A 111 24.25 8.54 -2.54
CA PHE A 111 23.95 9.58 -3.53
C PHE A 111 23.41 10.82 -2.81
N VAL A 112 23.93 12.00 -3.16
CA VAL A 112 23.64 13.26 -2.48
C VAL A 112 22.88 14.20 -3.41
N LEU A 113 21.78 14.77 -2.92
CA LEU A 113 21.04 15.83 -3.60
C LEU A 113 21.60 17.18 -3.12
N THR A 114 22.61 17.71 -3.83
CA THR A 114 23.39 18.88 -3.42
C THR A 114 22.59 20.16 -3.27
N GLN A 115 21.42 20.27 -3.91
CA GLN A 115 20.52 21.40 -3.75
C GLN A 115 19.89 21.50 -2.35
N ASN A 116 19.94 20.42 -1.55
CA ASN A 116 19.32 20.34 -0.22
C ASN A 116 20.35 20.36 0.93
N LEU A 117 21.61 20.77 0.68
CA LEU A 117 22.67 20.79 1.69
C LEU A 117 22.38 21.77 2.85
N ASP A 118 21.49 22.74 2.66
CA ASP A 118 21.03 23.66 3.72
C ASP A 118 20.36 22.93 4.89
N LEU A 119 19.90 21.68 4.68
CA LEU A 119 19.37 20.80 5.73
C LEU A 119 20.40 20.43 6.78
N ILE A 120 21.70 20.48 6.48
CA ILE A 120 22.78 20.19 7.44
C ILE A 120 22.99 21.39 8.38
N GLY A 121 22.76 22.61 7.89
CA GLY A 121 23.07 23.86 8.58
C GLY A 121 24.56 24.22 8.56
N GLU A 122 24.87 25.45 8.97
CA GLU A 122 26.24 25.97 8.95
C GLU A 122 27.00 25.59 10.23
N SER A 123 28.27 25.21 10.09
CA SER A 123 29.15 24.98 11.23
C SER A 123 30.62 25.20 10.88
N ASP A 124 31.28 26.08 11.63
CA ASP A 124 32.74 26.26 11.62
C ASP A 124 33.49 25.05 12.23
N ARG A 125 32.74 24.17 12.92
CA ARG A 125 33.23 22.91 13.49
C ARG A 125 32.70 21.74 12.67
N GLY A 126 33.14 20.52 13.00
CA GLY A 126 32.44 19.33 12.51
C GLY A 126 30.95 19.38 12.91
N VAL A 127 30.10 18.77 12.09
CA VAL A 127 28.68 18.56 12.41
C VAL A 127 28.57 17.22 13.13
N TYR A 128 27.92 17.20 14.30
CA TYR A 128 27.75 16.00 15.11
C TYR A 128 26.28 15.80 15.47
N PHE A 129 25.95 14.61 15.98
CA PHE A 129 24.60 14.31 16.47
C PHE A 129 24.47 14.69 17.94
N ASN A 130 23.48 15.53 18.23
CA ASN A 130 23.09 15.85 19.60
C ASN A 130 22.18 14.76 20.18
N LEU A 131 21.20 14.31 19.37
CA LEU A 131 20.19 13.35 19.78
C LEU A 131 19.76 12.50 18.58
N VAL A 132 19.53 11.21 18.84
CA VAL A 132 18.89 10.29 17.89
C VAL A 132 17.69 9.67 18.60
N THR A 133 16.50 9.84 18.02
CA THR A 133 15.23 9.35 18.58
C THR A 133 14.60 8.36 17.61
N SER A 134 14.30 7.14 18.06
CA SER A 134 13.47 6.20 17.29
C SER A 134 12.03 6.70 17.31
N LEU A 135 11.53 7.21 16.18
CA LEU A 135 10.18 7.80 16.10
C LEU A 135 9.11 6.75 15.83
N PHE A 136 9.37 5.88 14.87
CA PHE A 136 8.34 4.96 14.37
C PHE A 136 8.96 3.70 13.79
N GLN A 137 8.33 2.56 14.02
CA GLN A 137 8.72 1.27 13.44
C GLN A 137 7.55 0.82 12.57
N GLY A 138 7.61 1.06 11.26
CA GLY A 138 6.51 0.77 10.36
C GLY A 138 6.42 -0.70 9.94
N LYS A 139 5.64 -0.96 8.88
CA LYS A 139 5.58 -2.30 8.27
C LYS A 139 6.75 -2.59 7.33
N SER A 140 7.33 -1.54 6.74
CA SER A 140 8.36 -1.62 5.70
C SER A 140 9.65 -0.88 6.03
N ASP A 141 9.64 0.07 6.96
CA ASP A 141 10.80 0.86 7.36
C ASP A 141 10.77 1.24 8.84
N ARG A 142 11.93 1.65 9.37
CA ARG A 142 12.08 2.27 10.68
C ARG A 142 12.57 3.71 10.51
N LEU A 143 11.99 4.63 11.29
CA LEU A 143 12.22 6.06 11.19
C LEU A 143 12.94 6.56 12.45
N TYR A 144 14.01 7.33 12.26
CA TYR A 144 14.77 7.98 13.32
C TYR A 144 14.84 9.48 13.09
N LYS A 145 14.53 10.26 14.13
CA LYS A 145 14.86 11.69 14.15
C LYS A 145 16.30 11.87 14.56
N ILE A 146 17.04 12.68 13.82
CA ILE A 146 18.43 13.04 14.10
C ILE A 146 18.49 14.55 14.30
N THR A 147 18.84 14.99 15.50
CA THR A 147 19.07 16.40 15.80
C THR A 147 20.58 16.69 15.72
N LEU A 148 20.96 17.61 14.85
CA LEU A 148 22.36 17.99 14.60
C LEU A 148 22.83 19.08 15.58
N THR A 149 24.16 19.20 15.75
CA THR A 149 24.78 20.31 16.52
C THR A 149 24.47 21.69 15.97
N THR A 150 24.07 21.79 14.70
CA THR A 150 23.63 23.01 14.03
C THR A 150 22.21 23.43 14.40
N GLY A 151 21.48 22.60 15.15
CA GLY A 151 20.06 22.79 15.48
C GLY A 151 19.10 22.33 14.40
N LYS A 152 19.59 21.84 13.26
CA LYS A 152 18.76 21.21 12.21
C LYS A 152 18.34 19.80 12.60
N GLU A 153 17.20 19.36 12.09
CA GLU A 153 16.66 18.03 12.30
C GLU A 153 16.48 17.30 10.97
N LEU A 154 16.92 16.04 10.94
CA LEU A 154 16.79 15.14 9.79
C LEU A 154 15.97 13.91 10.19
N LEU A 155 15.29 13.33 9.22
CA LEU A 155 14.66 12.02 9.33
C LEU A 155 15.52 11.00 8.59
N LEU A 156 16.01 9.99 9.32
CA LEU A 156 16.65 8.82 8.74
C LEU A 156 15.63 7.69 8.65
N ARG A 157 15.37 7.24 7.42
CA ARG A 157 14.49 6.10 7.13
C ARG A 157 15.34 4.91 6.71
N ILE A 158 15.17 3.79 7.41
CA ILE A 158 15.86 2.53 7.12
C ILE A 158 14.83 1.48 6.73
N PRO A 159 14.73 1.11 5.44
CA PRO A 159 13.82 0.07 5.01
C PRO A 159 14.27 -1.32 5.49
N TYR A 160 13.29 -2.15 5.86
CA TYR A 160 13.53 -3.56 6.18
C TYR A 160 13.84 -4.36 4.91
N LYS A 161 14.77 -5.31 5.00
CA LYS A 161 15.15 -6.20 3.90
C LYS A 161 14.13 -7.32 3.71
N LEU A 162 12.93 -6.95 3.25
CA LEU A 162 11.79 -7.87 3.03
C LEU A 162 11.65 -8.32 1.56
N THR A 163 12.48 -7.79 0.66
CA THR A 163 12.54 -8.15 -0.76
C THR A 163 13.98 -8.40 -1.18
N THR A 164 14.20 -8.77 -2.45
CA THR A 164 15.55 -8.88 -3.01
C THR A 164 16.28 -7.54 -2.95
N ASP A 165 17.62 -7.58 -2.98
CA ASP A 165 18.45 -6.37 -2.99
C ASP A 165 18.16 -5.49 -4.22
N ALA A 166 17.94 -6.10 -5.39
CA ALA A 166 17.55 -5.39 -6.61
C ALA A 166 16.21 -4.67 -6.46
N ALA A 167 15.20 -5.33 -5.89
CA ALA A 167 13.88 -4.72 -5.65
C ALA A 167 13.95 -3.60 -4.60
N LEU A 168 14.74 -3.78 -3.54
CA LEU A 168 14.94 -2.76 -2.51
C LEU A 168 15.64 -1.52 -3.07
N ALA A 169 16.72 -1.70 -3.82
CA ALA A 169 17.44 -0.63 -4.49
C ALA A 169 16.53 0.14 -5.47
N ALA A 170 15.73 -0.58 -6.28
CA ALA A 170 14.78 0.02 -7.22
C ALA A 170 13.72 0.87 -6.51
N LYS A 171 13.20 0.40 -5.37
CA LYS A 171 12.22 1.15 -4.55
C LYS A 171 12.82 2.45 -4.00
N ILE A 172 14.01 2.40 -3.41
CA ILE A 172 14.68 3.59 -2.85
C ILE A 172 14.94 4.62 -3.96
N LYS A 173 15.53 4.19 -5.08
CA LYS A 173 15.80 5.09 -6.22
C LYS A 173 14.52 5.75 -6.73
N SER A 174 13.44 4.98 -6.84
CA SER A 174 12.18 5.50 -7.34
C SER A 174 11.48 6.43 -6.36
N GLU A 175 11.51 6.11 -5.07
CA GLU A 175 10.93 6.91 -4.00
C GLU A 175 11.60 8.30 -3.94
N VAL A 176 12.94 8.35 -3.95
CA VAL A 176 13.67 9.63 -3.92
C VAL A 176 13.43 10.44 -5.19
N ALA A 177 13.45 9.81 -6.37
CA ALA A 177 13.15 10.51 -7.62
C ALA A 177 11.71 11.06 -7.65
N THR A 178 10.76 10.33 -7.05
CA THR A 178 9.37 10.76 -6.95
C THR A 178 9.22 11.96 -6.00
N ALA A 179 9.84 11.92 -4.81
CA ALA A 179 9.83 13.04 -3.88
C ALA A 179 10.42 14.31 -4.52
N ASP A 180 11.56 14.17 -5.19
CA ASP A 180 12.24 15.25 -5.89
C ASP A 180 11.41 15.83 -7.05
N PHE A 181 10.71 14.99 -7.82
CA PHE A 181 9.78 15.42 -8.85
C PHE A 181 8.57 16.18 -8.30
N LEU A 182 7.93 15.64 -7.26
CA LEU A 182 6.78 16.28 -6.63
C LEU A 182 7.14 17.66 -6.09
N GLN A 183 8.33 17.79 -5.50
CA GLN A 183 8.82 19.05 -4.99
C GLN A 183 9.16 20.04 -6.12
N LEU A 184 10.08 19.66 -7.02
CA LEU A 184 10.67 20.59 -7.98
C LEU A 184 9.76 20.89 -9.17
N LYS A 185 9.07 19.87 -9.70
CA LYS A 185 8.19 20.05 -10.85
C LYS A 185 6.81 20.55 -10.46
N LEU A 186 6.26 20.03 -9.34
CA LEU A 186 4.87 20.28 -8.97
C LEU A 186 4.71 21.23 -7.76
N GLY A 187 5.79 21.61 -7.09
CA GLY A 187 5.74 22.50 -5.92
C GLY A 187 4.98 21.90 -4.74
N LEU A 188 4.85 20.56 -4.68
CA LEU A 188 4.12 19.88 -3.64
C LEU A 188 4.89 19.85 -2.32
N LYS A 189 4.14 19.81 -1.22
CA LYS A 189 4.67 19.76 0.14
C LYS A 189 5.06 18.33 0.49
N VAL A 190 6.34 18.05 0.32
CA VAL A 190 6.98 16.76 0.57
C VAL A 190 8.34 17.01 1.26
N PRO A 191 8.82 16.10 2.12
CA PRO A 191 10.15 16.21 2.71
C PRO A 191 11.25 16.28 1.64
N ARG A 192 12.22 17.17 1.84
CA ARG A 192 13.40 17.25 0.97
C ARG A 192 14.37 16.13 1.28
N VAL A 193 14.73 15.33 0.28
CA VAL A 193 15.75 14.29 0.46
C VAL A 193 17.16 14.90 0.37
N LEU A 194 17.98 14.66 1.38
CA LEU A 194 19.38 15.10 1.42
C LEU A 194 20.29 14.06 0.74
N ALA A 195 20.12 12.79 1.10
CA ALA A 195 20.93 11.70 0.57
C ALA A 195 20.21 10.35 0.70
N TYR A 196 20.67 9.37 -0.08
CA TYR A 196 20.19 7.99 0.01
C TYR A 196 21.29 6.98 -0.31
N GLY A 197 21.15 5.77 0.21
CA GLY A 197 21.98 4.61 -0.11
C GLY A 197 21.09 3.42 -0.46
N THR A 198 21.47 2.65 -1.49
CA THR A 198 20.62 1.58 -2.03
C THR A 198 20.98 0.18 -1.52
N ASP A 199 22.13 0.03 -0.89
CA ASP A 199 22.66 -1.22 -0.33
C ASP A 199 23.44 -0.94 0.97
N THR A 200 24.16 -1.93 1.50
CA THR A 200 24.98 -1.79 2.72
C THR A 200 26.39 -1.26 2.46
N PHE A 201 26.81 -1.09 1.21
CA PHE A 201 28.17 -0.69 0.82
C PHE A 201 28.33 0.84 0.83
N ASN A 202 28.00 1.45 1.97
CA ASN A 202 28.12 2.87 2.21
C ASN A 202 28.50 3.14 3.68
N GLU A 203 28.83 4.40 3.99
CA GLU A 203 29.26 4.79 5.34
C GLU A 203 28.22 4.50 6.43
N VAL A 204 26.92 4.56 6.11
CA VAL A 204 25.82 4.26 7.05
C VAL A 204 25.73 2.74 7.31
N GLY A 205 26.26 1.91 6.41
CA GLY A 205 26.25 0.44 6.54
C GLY A 205 24.89 -0.21 6.31
N SER A 206 23.94 0.54 5.77
CA SER A 206 22.56 0.11 5.52
C SER A 206 21.98 0.84 4.31
N PRO A 207 21.00 0.27 3.59
CA PRO A 207 20.15 1.06 2.69
C PRO A 207 19.40 2.10 3.51
N TYR A 208 19.29 3.33 3.01
CA TYR A 208 18.66 4.42 3.76
C TYR A 208 18.16 5.54 2.85
N ILE A 209 17.24 6.33 3.38
CA ILE A 209 16.88 7.66 2.89
C ILE A 209 17.08 8.63 4.06
N LEU A 210 17.86 9.68 3.85
CA LEU A 210 18.08 10.76 4.79
C LEU A 210 17.41 12.02 4.24
N GLU A 211 16.41 12.53 4.94
CA GLU A 211 15.55 13.60 4.48
C GLU A 211 15.23 14.62 5.57
N GLU A 212 14.55 15.70 5.19
CA GLU A 212 14.08 16.75 6.08
C GLU A 212 13.08 16.19 7.09
N PHE A 213 13.29 16.48 8.38
CA PHE A 213 12.28 16.21 9.39
C PHE A 213 11.20 17.29 9.35
N ILE A 214 9.95 16.89 9.17
CA ILE A 214 8.79 17.79 9.20
C ILE A 214 8.14 17.73 10.60
N PRO A 215 8.22 18.80 11.41
CA PRO A 215 7.54 18.85 12.69
C PRO A 215 6.02 19.02 12.48
N GLY A 216 5.22 18.30 13.26
CA GLY A 216 3.76 18.37 13.19
C GLY A 216 3.09 17.11 13.72
N GLN A 217 1.78 17.00 13.51
CA GLN A 217 0.97 15.85 13.92
C GLN A 217 0.52 15.02 12.71
N PRO A 218 0.54 13.68 12.78
CA PRO A 218 0.01 12.86 11.71
C PRO A 218 -1.50 13.06 11.52
N LEU A 219 -2.00 13.10 10.27
CA LEU A 219 -3.45 13.14 10.02
C LEU A 219 -4.18 11.90 10.56
N ALA A 220 -3.45 10.79 10.79
CA ALA A 220 -4.00 9.61 11.46
C ALA A 220 -4.54 9.90 12.87
N ALA A 221 -3.94 10.84 13.61
CA ALA A 221 -4.44 11.22 14.93
C ALA A 221 -5.85 11.83 14.85
N LYS A 222 -6.08 12.72 13.86
CA LYS A 222 -7.41 13.28 13.58
C LYS A 222 -8.40 12.22 13.09
N TRP A 223 -7.93 11.32 12.23
CA TRP A 223 -8.74 10.22 11.72
C TRP A 223 -9.27 9.32 12.84
N MET A 224 -8.41 9.01 13.83
CA MET A 224 -8.81 8.19 14.98
C MET A 224 -9.77 8.90 15.93
N ALA A 225 -9.55 10.20 16.17
CA ALA A 225 -10.44 10.99 17.02
C ALA A 225 -11.89 11.01 16.47
N ALA A 226 -12.05 10.90 15.14
CA ALA A 226 -13.36 10.79 14.49
C ALA A 226 -14.06 9.44 14.71
N ASP A 227 -13.29 8.38 14.98
CA ASP A 227 -13.78 7.00 15.15
C ASP A 227 -14.13 6.68 16.61
N SER A 228 -13.76 7.55 17.56
CA SER A 228 -13.93 7.36 19.00
C SER A 228 -15.06 8.24 19.57
N ASP A 229 -16.32 7.83 19.38
CA ASP A 229 -17.45 7.87 20.36
C ASP A 229 -18.84 7.79 19.65
N PRO A 230 -19.44 6.59 19.52
CA PRO A 230 -20.77 6.42 18.90
C PRO A 230 -21.95 6.82 19.79
N ALA A 231 -21.75 7.25 21.04
CA ALA A 231 -22.84 7.37 22.01
C ALA A 231 -23.34 8.80 22.26
N GLU A 232 -22.55 9.85 21.99
CA GLU A 232 -22.89 11.22 22.43
C GLU A 232 -22.77 12.34 21.38
N MET A 233 -22.44 12.05 20.12
CA MET A 233 -22.35 13.07 19.08
C MET A 233 -23.65 13.14 18.25
N ASP A 234 -24.06 14.35 17.88
CA ASP A 234 -25.10 14.60 16.88
C ASP A 234 -24.60 14.05 15.53
N GLN A 235 -24.95 12.80 15.27
CA GLN A 235 -24.01 11.74 14.80
C GLN A 235 -23.55 11.87 13.34
N ASP A 236 -24.24 12.67 12.51
CA ASP A 236 -23.96 12.73 11.08
C ASP A 236 -23.02 13.87 10.65
N THR A 237 -23.02 15.00 11.35
CA THR A 237 -22.41 16.24 10.80
C THR A 237 -20.95 16.42 11.24
N GLU A 238 -20.62 16.14 12.50
CA GLU A 238 -19.26 16.38 13.04
C GLU A 238 -18.28 15.26 12.68
N SER A 239 -18.75 14.00 12.66
CA SER A 239 -17.98 12.86 12.13
C SER A 239 -17.65 13.04 10.65
N GLU A 240 -18.61 13.50 9.85
CA GLU A 240 -18.42 13.79 8.44
C GLU A 240 -17.45 14.95 8.22
N LYS A 241 -17.57 16.03 9.00
CA LYS A 241 -16.63 17.16 8.95
C LYS A 241 -15.20 16.70 9.18
N THR A 242 -14.94 15.88 10.21
CA THR A 242 -13.59 15.37 10.48
C THR A 242 -13.06 14.48 9.35
N MET A 243 -13.94 13.69 8.70
CA MET A 243 -13.55 12.95 7.50
C MET A 243 -13.12 13.89 6.36
N TYR A 244 -13.84 14.98 6.12
CA TYR A 244 -13.44 15.98 5.12
C TYR A 244 -12.11 16.67 5.49
N ASP A 245 -11.91 17.02 6.77
CA ASP A 245 -10.68 17.66 7.25
C ASP A 245 -9.43 16.78 7.04
N VAL A 246 -9.59 15.45 6.99
CA VAL A 246 -8.50 14.50 6.67
C VAL A 246 -8.41 14.21 5.17
N LEU A 247 -9.53 13.89 4.51
CA LEU A 247 -9.52 13.39 3.14
C LEU A 247 -9.34 14.48 2.09
N GLU A 248 -9.82 15.69 2.35
CA GLU A 248 -9.74 16.78 1.37
C GLU A 248 -8.28 17.19 1.08
N PRO A 249 -7.41 17.44 2.08
CA PRO A 249 -5.99 17.68 1.83
C PRO A 249 -5.30 16.55 1.04
N MET A 250 -5.65 15.30 1.34
CA MET A 250 -5.11 14.13 0.64
C MET A 250 -5.55 14.09 -0.84
N VAL A 251 -6.82 14.34 -1.13
CA VAL A 251 -7.34 14.38 -2.50
C VAL A 251 -6.76 15.57 -3.27
N GLN A 252 -6.62 16.73 -2.65
CA GLN A 252 -5.95 17.89 -3.26
C GLN A 252 -4.49 17.61 -3.62
N PHE A 253 -3.77 16.86 -2.76
CA PHE A 253 -2.42 16.40 -3.07
C PHE A 253 -2.41 15.49 -4.32
N VAL A 254 -3.29 14.48 -4.33
CA VAL A 254 -3.40 13.52 -5.45
C VAL A 254 -3.81 14.22 -6.73
N ASP A 255 -4.76 15.16 -6.68
CA ASP A 255 -5.18 15.98 -7.81
C ASP A 255 -4.01 16.71 -8.48
N LYS A 256 -3.24 17.46 -7.68
CA LYS A 256 -2.04 18.15 -8.15
C LYS A 256 -0.98 17.19 -8.68
N ALA A 257 -0.75 16.06 -8.01
CA ALA A 257 0.18 15.03 -8.47
C ALA A 257 -0.21 14.42 -9.83
N MET A 258 -1.50 14.35 -10.12
CA MET A 258 -2.05 13.90 -11.40
C MET A 258 -2.07 14.99 -12.48
N GLY A 259 -1.59 16.20 -12.18
CA GLY A 259 -1.54 17.32 -13.13
C GLY A 259 -0.62 17.09 -14.33
N ILE A 260 0.35 16.19 -14.20
CA ILE A 260 1.24 15.77 -15.30
C ILE A 260 0.73 14.46 -15.90
N THR A 261 0.66 14.43 -17.23
CA THR A 261 0.52 13.19 -18.00
C THR A 261 1.89 12.75 -18.46
N PHE A 262 2.27 11.52 -18.13
CA PHE A 262 3.56 10.95 -18.49
C PHE A 262 3.49 10.25 -19.86
N ASN A 263 4.66 9.96 -20.43
CA ASN A 263 4.80 9.33 -21.75
C ASN A 263 4.89 7.79 -21.71
N GLN A 264 5.07 7.21 -20.51
CA GLN A 264 5.17 5.77 -20.29
C GLN A 264 4.53 5.38 -18.95
N PHE A 265 4.24 4.10 -18.77
CA PHE A 265 3.88 3.48 -17.50
C PHE A 265 5.10 2.80 -16.88
N GLY A 266 5.19 2.77 -15.55
CA GLY A 266 6.36 2.30 -14.82
C GLY A 266 6.53 3.09 -13.54
N SER A 267 7.76 3.32 -13.11
CA SER A 267 8.06 4.15 -11.95
C SER A 267 9.06 5.25 -12.30
N LEU A 268 9.05 6.35 -11.55
CA LEU A 268 9.93 7.49 -11.81
C LEU A 268 11.32 7.23 -11.21
N TYR A 269 12.38 7.61 -11.93
CA TYR A 269 13.78 7.49 -11.53
C TYR A 269 14.56 8.74 -11.93
N PHE A 270 15.73 8.96 -11.35
CA PHE A 270 16.68 9.91 -11.93
C PHE A 270 17.23 9.39 -13.26
N TYR A 271 17.69 10.30 -14.11
CA TYR A 271 18.25 9.97 -15.42
C TYR A 271 19.38 8.92 -15.33
N ASN A 272 20.27 9.05 -14.36
CA ASN A 272 21.40 8.14 -14.16
C ASN A 272 21.02 6.81 -13.49
N ASP A 273 19.78 6.68 -13.00
CA ASP A 273 19.31 5.47 -12.30
C ASP A 273 18.67 4.44 -13.23
N VAL A 274 18.40 4.80 -14.50
CA VAL A 274 17.86 3.89 -15.52
C VAL A 274 18.92 3.42 -16.50
N GLU A 275 18.67 2.30 -17.17
CA GLU A 275 19.51 1.81 -18.26
C GLU A 275 19.61 2.82 -19.41
N GLY A 276 20.74 2.83 -20.11
CA GLY A 276 20.99 3.78 -21.21
C GLY A 276 19.96 3.71 -22.34
N SER A 277 19.33 2.56 -22.56
CA SER A 277 18.22 2.38 -23.51
C SER A 277 17.00 3.23 -23.15
N LEU A 278 16.74 3.45 -21.87
CA LEU A 278 15.60 4.20 -21.34
C LEU A 278 15.87 5.71 -21.24
N GLN A 279 17.13 6.13 -21.34
CA GLN A 279 17.53 7.53 -21.22
C GLN A 279 17.09 8.41 -22.41
N ASN A 280 16.71 7.81 -23.54
CA ASN A 280 16.29 8.57 -24.72
C ASN A 280 14.82 9.04 -24.66
N THR A 281 14.00 8.44 -23.82
CA THR A 281 12.58 8.80 -23.70
C THR A 281 12.38 9.78 -22.55
N VAL A 282 11.88 10.98 -22.86
CA VAL A 282 11.54 11.96 -21.83
C VAL A 282 10.30 11.50 -21.03
N PRO A 283 10.24 11.76 -19.72
CA PRO A 283 9.15 11.26 -18.88
C PRO A 283 7.80 11.92 -19.18
N TYR A 284 7.80 13.17 -19.65
CA TYR A 284 6.62 13.95 -20.02
C TYR A 284 7.01 15.03 -21.02
N ASP A 285 6.03 15.57 -21.73
CA ASP A 285 6.22 16.62 -22.73
C ASP A 285 6.12 18.03 -22.12
N GLY A 286 6.68 19.02 -22.82
CA GLY A 286 6.48 20.44 -22.51
C GLY A 286 7.24 20.96 -21.30
N GLU A 287 8.41 20.38 -20.97
CA GLU A 287 9.30 21.00 -19.96
C GLU A 287 9.77 22.38 -20.42
N THR A 288 9.58 23.38 -19.56
CA THR A 288 9.97 24.78 -19.79
C THR A 288 11.12 25.21 -18.88
N ASP A 289 11.34 24.50 -17.77
CA ASP A 289 12.46 24.73 -16.88
C ASP A 289 13.67 23.93 -17.38
N GLU A 290 14.64 24.64 -17.96
CA GLU A 290 15.89 24.06 -18.47
C GLU A 290 16.65 23.28 -17.39
N SER A 291 16.53 23.68 -16.11
CA SER A 291 17.21 23.00 -14.99
C SER A 291 16.63 21.62 -14.65
N LEU A 292 15.41 21.34 -15.09
CA LEU A 292 14.73 20.05 -14.93
C LEU A 292 14.92 19.14 -16.16
N THR A 293 15.50 19.66 -17.23
CA THR A 293 15.80 18.87 -18.43
C THR A 293 16.75 17.73 -18.08
N ASN A 294 16.44 16.52 -18.54
CA ASN A 294 17.19 15.31 -18.21
C ASN A 294 17.35 15.05 -16.71
N ARG A 295 16.41 15.52 -15.88
CA ARG A 295 16.41 15.20 -14.45
C ARG A 295 15.90 13.79 -14.17
N TRP A 296 14.73 13.46 -14.73
CA TRP A 296 14.03 12.19 -14.48
C TRP A 296 13.80 11.34 -15.73
N ARG A 297 13.55 10.04 -15.52
CA ARG A 297 13.13 9.05 -16.53
C ARG A 297 12.08 8.11 -15.95
N ILE A 298 11.35 7.45 -16.84
CA ILE A 298 10.44 6.36 -16.44
C ILE A 298 11.18 5.06 -16.65
N GLY A 299 11.26 4.27 -15.59
CA GLY A 299 11.91 2.97 -15.56
C GLY A 299 10.95 1.86 -15.16
N PRO A 300 11.49 0.68 -14.85
CA PRO A 300 10.70 -0.47 -14.42
C PRO A 300 9.78 -0.18 -13.23
N SER A 301 8.68 -0.91 -13.12
CA SER A 301 7.74 -0.70 -12.02
C SER A 301 8.28 -1.24 -10.69
N VAL A 302 8.01 -0.50 -9.61
CA VAL A 302 8.27 -0.96 -8.23
C VAL A 302 7.03 -1.59 -7.57
N GLU A 303 5.97 -1.88 -8.34
CA GLU A 303 4.78 -2.55 -7.82
C GLU A 303 5.08 -3.97 -7.30
N ALA A 304 4.23 -4.44 -6.39
CA ALA A 304 4.42 -5.71 -5.71
C ALA A 304 4.52 -6.95 -6.63
N PRO A 305 3.79 -7.08 -7.76
CA PRO A 305 3.96 -8.21 -8.68
C PRO A 305 5.39 -8.40 -9.16
N PHE A 306 6.17 -7.32 -9.29
CA PHE A 306 7.55 -7.38 -9.79
C PHE A 306 8.61 -7.43 -8.68
N THR A 307 8.21 -7.22 -7.42
CA THR A 307 9.16 -7.03 -6.31
C THR A 307 8.95 -7.97 -5.12
N LYS A 308 7.71 -8.33 -4.80
CA LYS A 308 7.34 -9.13 -3.62
C LYS A 308 7.19 -10.59 -3.98
N ASN A 309 7.74 -11.50 -3.15
CA ASN A 309 7.69 -12.95 -3.35
C ASN A 309 8.26 -13.37 -4.71
N LYS A 310 9.31 -12.68 -5.17
CA LYS A 310 10.05 -12.93 -6.42
C LYS A 310 11.52 -13.28 -6.16
N ASP A 311 11.90 -13.55 -4.90
CA ASP A 311 13.26 -13.91 -4.48
C ASP A 311 13.78 -15.21 -5.09
N LYS A 312 12.88 -16.09 -5.53
CA LYS A 312 13.21 -17.35 -6.19
C LYS A 312 13.18 -17.29 -7.71
N LEU A 313 12.76 -16.16 -8.30
CA LEU A 313 12.66 -15.98 -9.74
C LEU A 313 13.94 -15.28 -10.25
N PRO A 314 14.56 -15.72 -11.35
CA PRO A 314 15.73 -15.02 -11.89
C PRO A 314 15.39 -13.58 -12.28
N GLN A 315 16.24 -12.62 -11.91
CA GLN A 315 16.02 -11.19 -12.17
C GLN A 315 15.74 -10.90 -13.64
N LYS A 316 16.45 -11.56 -14.56
CA LYS A 316 16.23 -11.42 -16.00
C LYS A 316 14.79 -11.72 -16.42
N VAL A 317 14.14 -12.71 -15.80
CA VAL A 317 12.73 -13.04 -16.10
C VAL A 317 11.81 -11.94 -15.58
N ILE A 318 12.11 -11.33 -14.43
CA ILE A 318 11.37 -10.17 -13.92
C ILE A 318 11.50 -9.01 -14.91
N ASP A 319 12.72 -8.71 -15.36
CA ASP A 319 13.03 -7.59 -16.24
C ASP A 319 12.33 -7.72 -17.61
N GLU A 320 12.11 -8.94 -18.11
CA GLU A 320 11.36 -9.21 -19.35
C GLU A 320 9.91 -8.71 -19.31
N TYR A 321 9.30 -8.63 -18.12
CA TYR A 321 7.91 -8.21 -17.95
C TYR A 321 7.76 -6.87 -17.21
N ASN A 322 8.80 -6.33 -16.57
CA ASN A 322 8.68 -5.20 -15.65
C ASN A 322 8.76 -3.81 -16.31
N GLY A 323 8.26 -3.66 -17.54
CA GLY A 323 8.21 -2.36 -18.22
C GLY A 323 9.58 -1.65 -18.36
N PRO A 324 9.60 -0.33 -18.57
CA PRO A 324 8.44 0.56 -18.70
C PRO A 324 7.61 0.26 -19.96
N TRP A 325 6.31 0.54 -19.92
CA TRP A 325 5.38 0.29 -21.03
C TRP A 325 5.01 1.60 -21.73
N ASP A 326 4.87 1.58 -23.05
CA ASP A 326 4.50 2.76 -23.83
C ASP A 326 3.06 3.23 -23.53
N ALA A 327 2.84 4.54 -23.43
CA ALA A 327 1.52 5.12 -23.15
C ALA A 327 0.44 4.74 -24.18
N SER A 328 0.83 4.42 -25.42
CA SER A 328 -0.09 3.97 -26.47
C SER A 328 -0.62 2.55 -26.26
N ASN A 329 -0.02 1.76 -25.36
CA ASN A 329 -0.45 0.41 -25.02
C ASN A 329 -0.76 0.25 -23.52
N PRO A 330 -1.85 0.85 -23.02
CA PRO A 330 -2.17 0.84 -21.59
C PRO A 330 -2.53 -0.54 -21.00
N LEU A 331 -2.88 -1.51 -21.84
CA LEU A 331 -3.21 -2.86 -21.38
C LEU A 331 -1.96 -3.73 -21.15
N ALA A 332 -0.81 -3.33 -21.71
CA ALA A 332 0.45 -4.05 -21.54
C ALA A 332 0.83 -4.26 -20.07
N LEU A 333 0.53 -3.28 -19.21
CA LEU A 333 0.74 -3.40 -17.76
C LEU A 333 -0.05 -4.57 -17.16
N ILE A 334 -1.32 -4.73 -17.53
CA ILE A 334 -2.19 -5.80 -17.01
C ILE A 334 -1.71 -7.15 -17.52
N GLU A 335 -1.34 -7.22 -18.81
CA GLU A 335 -0.79 -8.41 -19.45
C GLU A 335 0.52 -8.85 -18.78
N SER A 336 1.44 -7.92 -18.56
CA SER A 336 2.71 -8.19 -17.87
C SER A 336 2.52 -8.67 -16.43
N VAL A 337 1.54 -8.15 -15.69
CA VAL A 337 1.20 -8.68 -14.36
C VAL A 337 0.68 -10.12 -14.44
N ALA A 338 -0.16 -10.44 -15.43
CA ALA A 338 -0.62 -11.81 -15.62
C ALA A 338 0.54 -12.77 -15.99
N ASP A 339 1.46 -12.31 -16.84
CA ASP A 339 2.61 -13.09 -17.28
C ASP A 339 3.61 -13.35 -16.14
N ILE A 340 4.00 -12.33 -15.37
CA ILE A 340 4.98 -12.50 -14.28
C ILE A 340 4.43 -13.39 -13.16
N GLU A 341 3.13 -13.30 -12.86
CA GLU A 341 2.49 -14.16 -11.86
C GLU A 341 2.41 -15.62 -12.32
N LEU A 342 2.21 -15.85 -13.63
CA LEU A 342 2.26 -17.19 -14.23
C LEU A 342 3.68 -17.78 -14.18
N GLU A 343 4.69 -17.02 -14.58
CA GLU A 343 6.08 -17.49 -14.55
C GLU A 343 6.57 -17.75 -13.12
N ASN A 344 6.17 -16.92 -12.16
CA ASN A 344 6.46 -17.17 -10.75
C ASN A 344 5.80 -18.46 -10.24
N ALA A 345 4.54 -18.72 -10.59
CA ALA A 345 3.85 -19.95 -10.23
C ALA A 345 4.52 -21.20 -10.82
N ARG A 346 4.93 -21.14 -12.10
CA ARG A 346 5.66 -22.21 -12.78
C ARG A 346 7.01 -22.49 -12.14
N ASN A 347 7.77 -21.43 -11.81
CA ASN A 347 9.04 -21.55 -11.11
C ASN A 347 8.85 -22.19 -9.72
N ASN A 348 7.83 -21.77 -8.97
CA ASN A 348 7.52 -22.37 -7.67
C ASN A 348 7.15 -23.86 -7.79
N LEU A 349 6.37 -24.25 -8.80
CA LEU A 349 6.05 -25.65 -9.05
C LEU A 349 7.31 -26.48 -9.37
N ALA A 350 8.23 -25.93 -10.17
CA ALA A 350 9.50 -26.59 -10.48
C ALA A 350 10.34 -26.83 -9.22
N LEU A 351 10.40 -25.86 -8.31
CA LEU A 351 11.09 -25.98 -7.03
C LEU A 351 10.44 -27.01 -6.11
N ILE A 352 9.10 -27.00 -6.01
CA ILE A 352 8.32 -27.98 -5.26
C ILE A 352 8.54 -29.40 -5.80
N ASN A 353 8.62 -29.57 -7.12
CA ASN A 353 8.88 -30.88 -7.74
C ASN A 353 10.32 -31.37 -7.52
N ALA A 354 11.27 -30.44 -7.36
CA ALA A 354 12.65 -30.77 -7.03
C ALA A 354 12.85 -31.10 -5.53
N ASP A 355 11.93 -30.68 -4.67
CA ASP A 355 11.96 -30.97 -3.24
C ASP A 355 11.30 -32.33 -2.92
N ALA A 356 12.12 -33.29 -2.48
CA ALA A 356 11.68 -34.63 -2.12
C ALA A 356 10.72 -34.67 -0.90
N GLY A 357 10.67 -33.59 -0.10
CA GLY A 357 9.80 -33.46 1.08
C GLY A 357 8.52 -32.67 0.84
N ALA A 358 8.27 -32.17 -0.38
CA ALA A 358 7.14 -31.28 -0.62
C ALA A 358 5.77 -31.99 -0.51
N SER A 359 4.81 -31.29 0.10
CA SER A 359 3.44 -31.76 0.25
C SER A 359 2.72 -31.86 -1.10
N GLU A 360 1.91 -32.89 -1.27
CA GLU A 360 1.03 -33.03 -2.45
C GLU A 360 -0.05 -31.93 -2.47
N ASP A 361 -0.43 -31.40 -1.31
CA ASP A 361 -1.35 -30.28 -1.21
C ASP A 361 -0.73 -28.99 -1.77
N ASP A 362 0.56 -28.76 -1.53
CA ASP A 362 1.29 -27.60 -2.05
C ASP A 362 1.42 -27.69 -3.58
N LYS A 363 1.71 -28.88 -4.10
CA LYS A 363 1.72 -29.15 -5.55
C LYS A 363 0.37 -28.86 -6.18
N THR A 364 -0.70 -29.35 -5.56
CA THR A 364 -2.07 -29.14 -6.04
C THR A 364 -2.44 -27.66 -6.03
N LEU A 365 -2.09 -26.95 -4.96
CA LEU A 365 -2.37 -25.53 -4.81
C LEU A 365 -1.64 -24.68 -5.85
N VAL A 366 -0.35 -24.92 -6.06
CA VAL A 366 0.44 -24.18 -7.06
C VAL A 366 0.03 -24.57 -8.49
N THR A 367 -0.36 -25.81 -8.73
CA THR A 367 -0.93 -26.22 -10.03
C THR A 367 -2.22 -25.45 -10.33
N LYS A 368 -3.10 -25.28 -9.33
CA LYS A 368 -4.32 -24.47 -9.51
C LYS A 368 -3.99 -22.98 -9.66
N GLN A 369 -2.97 -22.47 -8.97
CA GLN A 369 -2.47 -21.10 -9.17
C GLN A 369 -2.04 -20.87 -10.62
N ILE A 370 -1.32 -21.80 -11.25
CA ILE A 370 -0.95 -21.72 -12.68
C ILE A 370 -2.19 -21.61 -13.56
N GLU A 371 -3.20 -22.45 -13.33
CA GLU A 371 -4.46 -22.43 -14.08
C GLU A 371 -5.17 -21.07 -13.96
N ILE A 372 -5.27 -20.53 -12.74
CA ILE A 372 -5.87 -19.22 -12.48
C ILE A 372 -5.07 -18.11 -13.19
N CYS A 373 -3.73 -18.16 -13.15
CA CYS A 373 -2.89 -17.21 -13.88
C CYS A 373 -3.10 -17.33 -15.41
N GLU A 374 -3.31 -18.53 -15.94
CA GLU A 374 -3.65 -18.73 -17.36
C GLU A 374 -5.05 -18.17 -17.70
N HIS A 375 -6.03 -18.29 -16.81
CA HIS A 375 -7.34 -17.64 -16.95
C HIS A 375 -7.20 -16.12 -16.94
N PHE A 376 -6.44 -15.58 -15.99
CA PHE A 376 -6.18 -14.14 -15.90
C PHE A 376 -5.47 -13.63 -17.15
N LYS A 377 -4.45 -14.34 -17.65
CA LYS A 377 -3.75 -14.01 -18.90
C LYS A 377 -4.69 -13.98 -20.12
N LYS A 378 -5.66 -14.91 -20.22
CA LYS A 378 -6.67 -14.87 -21.29
C LYS A 378 -7.57 -13.63 -21.18
N ILE A 379 -7.89 -13.20 -19.97
CA ILE A 379 -8.85 -12.12 -19.72
C ILE A 379 -8.20 -10.73 -19.76
N ALA A 380 -6.95 -10.60 -19.31
CA ALA A 380 -6.16 -9.37 -19.21
C ALA A 380 -6.30 -8.41 -20.42
N PRO A 381 -6.05 -8.83 -21.68
CA PRO A 381 -6.12 -7.93 -22.84
C PRO A 381 -7.56 -7.49 -23.19
N ARG A 382 -8.57 -8.09 -22.55
CA ARG A 382 -10.00 -7.89 -22.82
C ARG A 382 -10.72 -7.13 -21.70
N LEU A 383 -10.10 -6.92 -20.53
CA LEU A 383 -10.79 -6.43 -19.33
C LEU A 383 -11.42 -5.04 -19.47
N LEU A 384 -10.71 -4.08 -20.07
CA LEU A 384 -11.16 -2.69 -20.14
C LEU A 384 -10.90 -2.14 -21.53
N ASN A 385 -11.94 -1.58 -22.16
CA ASN A 385 -11.82 -0.96 -23.49
C ASN A 385 -11.30 0.48 -23.38
N PRO A 386 -10.07 0.78 -23.86
CA PRO A 386 -9.50 2.12 -23.82
C PRO A 386 -10.18 3.14 -24.75
N LYS A 387 -11.11 2.68 -25.59
CA LYS A 387 -11.84 3.50 -26.57
C LYS A 387 -13.36 3.41 -26.37
N SER A 388 -13.81 2.96 -25.19
CA SER A 388 -15.23 2.82 -24.88
C SER A 388 -15.96 4.15 -24.93
N LYS A 389 -16.98 4.27 -25.78
CA LYS A 389 -17.85 5.47 -25.80
C LYS A 389 -18.83 5.51 -24.64
N SER A 390 -19.01 4.39 -23.95
CA SER A 390 -19.90 4.26 -22.79
C SER A 390 -19.25 4.71 -21.48
N ILE A 391 -17.92 4.91 -21.48
CA ILE A 391 -17.15 5.36 -20.31
C ILE A 391 -16.79 6.83 -20.52
N MET A 392 -17.24 7.68 -19.60
CA MET A 392 -16.93 9.12 -19.62
C MET A 392 -15.41 9.33 -19.60
N ASN A 393 -14.91 10.13 -20.56
CA ASN A 393 -13.49 10.48 -20.71
C ASN A 393 -12.54 9.28 -20.63
N VAL A 394 -12.92 8.16 -21.26
CA VAL A 394 -12.15 6.91 -21.18
C VAL A 394 -10.67 7.10 -21.52
N GLU A 395 -10.35 7.89 -22.54
CA GLU A 395 -8.97 8.13 -22.95
C GLU A 395 -8.17 8.82 -21.84
N ASP A 396 -8.77 9.75 -21.09
CA ASP A 396 -8.13 10.41 -19.95
C ASP A 396 -7.93 9.50 -18.73
N LEU A 397 -8.80 8.51 -18.54
CA LEU A 397 -8.65 7.48 -17.50
C LEU A 397 -7.50 6.51 -17.81
N PHE A 398 -7.16 6.36 -19.08
CA PHE A 398 -6.06 5.50 -19.52
C PHE A 398 -4.71 6.21 -19.62
N LYS A 399 -4.68 7.54 -19.47
CA LYS A 399 -3.43 8.31 -19.46
C LYS A 399 -2.51 7.88 -18.30
N PRO A 400 -1.18 7.87 -18.51
CA PRO A 400 -0.21 7.60 -17.46
C PRO A 400 -0.22 8.70 -16.40
N ARG A 401 -0.65 8.36 -15.18
CA ARG A 401 -0.69 9.28 -14.03
C ARG A 401 -0.03 8.66 -12.82
N LEU A 402 0.56 9.50 -11.99
CA LEU A 402 1.21 9.07 -10.76
C LEU A 402 0.15 8.63 -9.72
N VAL A 403 0.36 7.47 -9.12
CA VAL A 403 -0.51 6.82 -8.13
C VAL A 403 0.33 6.45 -6.92
N PHE A 404 -0.24 6.63 -5.72
CA PHE A 404 0.43 6.40 -4.44
C PHE A 404 -0.23 5.26 -3.66
N PRO A 405 0.26 4.01 -3.75
CA PRO A 405 -0.30 2.90 -2.98
C PRO A 405 -0.14 3.05 -1.45
N LYS A 406 0.74 3.95 -1.01
CA LYS A 406 0.98 4.34 0.39
C LYS A 406 0.22 5.59 0.84
N LEU A 407 -0.78 6.04 0.06
CA LEU A 407 -1.65 7.12 0.48
C LEU A 407 -2.46 6.70 1.71
N ASP A 408 -2.12 7.24 2.87
CA ASP A 408 -2.67 6.89 4.18
C ASP A 408 -2.50 8.11 5.11
N PRO A 409 -3.46 8.44 5.99
CA PRO A 409 -3.34 9.60 6.89
C PRO A 409 -2.10 9.54 7.78
N MET A 410 -1.59 8.33 8.04
CA MET A 410 -0.40 8.12 8.85
C MET A 410 0.90 8.61 8.18
N ASN A 411 0.88 8.80 6.86
CA ASN A 411 2.01 9.31 6.08
C ASN A 411 1.88 10.82 5.78
N PHE A 412 0.84 11.48 6.29
CA PHE A 412 0.67 12.92 6.20
C PHE A 412 0.94 13.58 7.55
N THR A 413 1.81 14.58 7.57
CA THR A 413 2.10 15.40 8.75
C THR A 413 1.53 16.79 8.53
N GLU A 414 0.65 17.23 9.42
CA GLU A 414 0.14 18.60 9.44
C GLU A 414 0.95 19.45 10.41
N GLN A 415 1.46 20.58 9.94
CA GLN A 415 2.15 21.57 10.78
C GLN A 415 1.16 22.49 11.49
N GLU A 416 1.62 23.29 12.45
CA GLU A 416 0.78 24.23 13.22
C GLU A 416 0.03 25.25 12.34
N ASP A 417 0.55 25.55 11.14
CA ASP A 417 -0.06 26.45 10.16
C ASP A 417 -1.13 25.77 9.28
N GLY A 418 -1.41 24.48 9.50
CA GLY A 418 -2.37 23.68 8.75
C GLY A 418 -1.83 23.09 7.43
N ILE A 419 -0.55 23.31 7.09
CA ILE A 419 0.04 22.73 5.89
C ILE A 419 0.32 21.24 6.11
N CYS A 420 -0.22 20.42 5.21
CA CYS A 420 0.01 18.97 5.20
C CYS A 420 1.17 18.59 4.27
N TYR A 421 2.13 17.83 4.80
CA TYR A 421 3.23 17.21 4.05
C TYR A 421 3.00 15.72 3.90
N PHE A 422 3.21 15.17 2.71
CA PHE A 422 3.17 13.72 2.48
C PHE A 422 4.59 13.16 2.41
N GLY A 423 4.91 12.13 3.20
CA GLY A 423 6.28 11.67 3.44
C GLY A 423 6.63 10.24 3.03
N ASN A 424 5.76 9.50 2.34
CA ASN A 424 6.04 8.10 1.99
C ASN A 424 5.62 7.77 0.55
N PHE A 425 6.62 7.70 -0.33
CA PHE A 425 6.43 7.40 -1.76
C PHE A 425 6.88 5.98 -2.12
N GLU A 426 7.05 5.11 -1.13
CA GLU A 426 7.37 3.72 -1.35
C GLU A 426 6.33 3.12 -2.31
N VAL A 427 6.81 2.44 -3.36
CA VAL A 427 6.00 1.86 -4.43
C VAL A 427 5.10 2.84 -5.22
N ALA A 428 5.42 4.13 -5.25
CA ALA A 428 4.78 5.08 -6.17
C ALA A 428 4.97 4.61 -7.64
N VAL A 429 3.91 4.73 -8.43
CA VAL A 429 3.85 4.13 -9.77
C VAL A 429 3.06 5.03 -10.72
N ILE A 430 3.49 5.08 -11.97
CA ILE A 430 2.80 5.72 -13.09
C ILE A 430 2.03 4.62 -13.85
N LYS A 431 0.70 4.69 -13.83
CA LYS A 431 -0.18 3.70 -14.47
C LYS A 431 -1.48 4.34 -14.98
N PRO A 432 -2.29 3.63 -15.79
CA PRO A 432 -3.63 4.10 -16.14
C PRO A 432 -4.44 4.41 -14.86
N PHE A 433 -5.02 5.60 -14.77
CA PHE A 433 -5.80 6.01 -13.59
C PHE A 433 -7.01 5.10 -13.34
N ILE A 434 -7.59 4.50 -14.38
CA ILE A 434 -8.66 3.49 -14.23
C ILE A 434 -8.24 2.29 -13.37
N LEU A 435 -6.93 2.01 -13.31
CA LEU A 435 -6.31 0.95 -12.52
C LEU A 435 -5.80 1.45 -11.15
N ALA A 436 -6.06 2.71 -10.78
CA ALA A 436 -5.70 3.24 -9.47
C ALA A 436 -6.55 2.58 -8.38
N ASN A 437 -5.87 2.11 -7.33
CA ASN A 437 -6.53 1.60 -6.14
C ASN A 437 -7.10 2.75 -5.32
N TYR A 438 -8.21 2.49 -4.64
CA TYR A 438 -8.60 3.35 -3.54
C TYR A 438 -7.60 3.18 -2.40
N PRO A 439 -7.33 4.21 -1.60
CA PRO A 439 -6.51 4.06 -0.41
C PRO A 439 -7.00 2.91 0.45
N LYS A 440 -6.09 2.08 0.98
CA LYS A 440 -6.48 0.83 1.67
C LYS A 440 -7.36 1.05 2.90
N PHE A 441 -7.29 2.24 3.52
CA PHE A 441 -8.14 2.60 4.66
C PHE A 441 -9.54 3.10 4.25
N ILE A 442 -9.76 3.34 2.95
CA ILE A 442 -11.03 3.78 2.34
C ILE A 442 -11.72 2.65 1.56
N ALA A 443 -10.95 1.82 0.86
CA ALA A 443 -11.48 0.81 -0.05
C ALA A 443 -12.47 -0.15 0.64
N TYR A 444 -13.70 -0.27 0.11
CA TYR A 444 -14.72 -1.16 0.64
C TYR A 444 -15.41 -1.99 -0.45
N ASN A 445 -15.33 -3.32 -0.30
CA ASN A 445 -15.90 -4.29 -1.24
C ASN A 445 -17.14 -5.01 -0.70
N GLY A 446 -17.64 -4.62 0.49
CA GLY A 446 -18.84 -5.21 1.10
C GLY A 446 -20.14 -4.56 0.63
N GLU A 447 -21.25 -4.92 1.29
CA GLU A 447 -22.57 -4.35 0.99
C GLU A 447 -22.62 -2.85 1.32
N ARG A 448 -23.17 -2.07 0.41
CA ARG A 448 -23.31 -0.64 0.64
C ARG A 448 -24.57 -0.38 1.45
N ILE A 449 -24.40 0.31 2.58
CA ILE A 449 -25.48 0.76 3.47
C ILE A 449 -25.38 2.28 3.52
N TYR A 450 -26.41 2.94 3.00
CA TYR A 450 -26.50 4.40 2.95
C TYR A 450 -27.42 4.95 4.04
N ASN A 451 -28.31 4.11 4.58
CA ASN A 451 -29.17 4.44 5.69
C ASN A 451 -29.42 3.18 6.53
N LEU A 452 -29.03 3.20 7.79
CA LEU A 452 -29.16 2.04 8.68
C LEU A 452 -30.62 1.61 8.89
N GLU A 453 -31.56 2.54 9.02
CA GLU A 453 -32.97 2.20 9.28
C GLU A 453 -33.73 1.76 8.01
N GLU A 454 -33.36 2.31 6.85
CA GLU A 454 -34.02 2.00 5.58
C GLU A 454 -33.42 0.76 4.89
N ASP A 455 -32.09 0.60 4.92
CA ASP A 455 -31.40 -0.47 4.20
C ASP A 455 -31.30 -1.76 5.02
N VAL A 456 -31.41 -1.69 6.36
CA VAL A 456 -31.32 -2.87 7.26
C VAL A 456 -32.67 -3.15 7.93
N PRO A 457 -33.43 -4.16 7.44
CA PRO A 457 -34.73 -4.51 7.99
C PRO A 457 -34.66 -4.83 9.49
N GLY A 458 -35.40 -4.07 10.31
CA GLY A 458 -35.46 -4.30 11.75
C GLY A 458 -34.19 -3.87 12.51
N PHE A 459 -33.36 -2.98 11.95
CA PHE A 459 -32.11 -2.53 12.57
C PHE A 459 -32.22 -2.22 14.07
N ASN A 460 -33.27 -1.49 14.47
CA ASN A 460 -33.50 -1.10 15.86
C ASN A 460 -33.80 -2.28 16.80
N GLU A 461 -34.25 -3.42 16.26
CA GLU A 461 -34.57 -4.66 16.98
C GLU A 461 -33.39 -5.64 17.08
N LEU A 462 -32.29 -5.38 16.36
CA LEU A 462 -31.09 -6.22 16.37
C LEU A 462 -30.33 -6.16 17.70
N SER A 463 -29.52 -7.20 17.96
CA SER A 463 -28.57 -7.18 19.07
C SER A 463 -27.48 -6.12 18.86
N ASP A 464 -26.86 -5.64 19.93
CA ASP A 464 -25.80 -4.62 19.84
C ASP A 464 -24.64 -5.07 18.95
N LEU A 465 -24.26 -6.36 19.03
CA LEU A 465 -23.22 -6.94 18.18
C LEU A 465 -23.56 -6.88 16.68
N GLU A 466 -24.83 -7.11 16.33
CA GLU A 466 -25.30 -7.02 14.95
C GLU A 466 -25.40 -5.56 14.49
N LYS A 467 -25.87 -4.66 15.38
CA LYS A 467 -25.90 -3.22 15.11
C LYS A 467 -24.51 -2.68 14.83
N ASP A 468 -23.52 -3.07 15.62
CA ASP A 468 -22.12 -2.66 15.43
C ASP A 468 -21.56 -3.13 14.08
N ALA A 469 -21.90 -4.36 13.66
CA ALA A 469 -21.49 -4.86 12.36
C ALA A 469 -22.09 -4.06 11.20
N TYR A 470 -23.37 -3.69 11.29
CA TYR A 470 -24.01 -2.86 10.27
C TYR A 470 -23.55 -1.39 10.31
N ARG A 471 -23.27 -0.83 11.50
CA ARG A 471 -22.66 0.51 11.65
C ARG A 471 -21.30 0.57 10.97
N GLU A 472 -20.46 -0.44 11.15
CA GLU A 472 -19.16 -0.53 10.46
C GLU A 472 -19.31 -0.56 8.92
N MET A 473 -20.34 -1.25 8.40
CA MET A 473 -20.63 -1.27 6.96
C MET A 473 -21.13 0.09 6.45
N TYR A 474 -21.98 0.77 7.22
CA TYR A 474 -22.43 2.13 6.96
C TYR A 474 -21.26 3.12 6.94
N ASP A 475 -20.40 3.09 7.95
CA ASP A 475 -19.25 3.99 8.07
C ASP A 475 -18.26 3.79 6.91
N ARG A 476 -18.00 2.54 6.51
CA ARG A 476 -17.19 2.24 5.31
C ARG A 476 -17.82 2.75 4.03
N THR A 477 -19.13 2.61 3.89
CA THR A 477 -19.87 3.16 2.75
C THR A 477 -19.74 4.69 2.72
N LYS A 478 -19.89 5.36 3.87
CA LYS A 478 -19.77 6.81 4.03
C LYS A 478 -18.36 7.27 3.66
N ARG A 479 -17.30 6.67 4.22
CA ARG A 479 -15.90 7.02 3.95
C ARG A 479 -15.55 6.93 2.46
N GLU A 480 -15.96 5.86 1.79
CA GLU A 480 -15.73 5.72 0.34
C GLU A 480 -16.56 6.72 -0.47
N THR A 481 -17.79 7.01 -0.05
CA THR A 481 -18.64 8.01 -0.70
C THR A 481 -18.06 9.43 -0.58
N VAL A 482 -17.51 9.79 0.58
CA VAL A 482 -16.80 11.08 0.79
C VAL A 482 -15.56 11.15 -0.12
N TRP A 483 -14.77 10.08 -0.19
CA TRP A 483 -13.62 10.00 -1.09
C TRP A 483 -14.03 10.21 -2.56
N GLU A 484 -15.06 9.52 -3.03
CA GLU A 484 -15.59 9.68 -4.39
C GLU A 484 -16.15 11.07 -4.64
N THR A 485 -16.81 11.68 -3.65
CA THR A 485 -17.34 13.04 -3.73
C THR A 485 -16.21 14.05 -3.88
N LEU A 486 -15.12 13.89 -3.13
CA LEU A 486 -13.93 14.73 -3.26
C LEU A 486 -13.24 14.53 -4.61
N ILE A 487 -13.09 13.29 -5.08
CA ILE A 487 -12.56 13.03 -6.44
C ILE A 487 -13.46 13.67 -7.49
N ASN A 488 -14.79 13.59 -7.35
CA ASN A 488 -15.73 14.24 -8.25
C ASN A 488 -15.61 15.77 -8.23
N LYS A 489 -15.38 16.36 -7.04
CA LYS A 489 -15.20 17.80 -6.84
C LYS A 489 -13.96 18.32 -7.58
N TYR A 490 -12.82 17.63 -7.47
CA TYR A 490 -11.55 18.09 -8.03
C TYR A 490 -11.28 17.56 -9.44
N ARG A 491 -11.74 16.35 -9.75
CA ARG A 491 -11.49 15.59 -10.98
C ARG A 491 -12.74 14.90 -11.50
N HIS A 492 -13.79 15.70 -11.73
CA HIS A 492 -15.03 15.25 -12.38
C HIS A 492 -14.75 14.53 -13.70
N ASP A 493 -13.72 14.94 -14.43
CA ASP A 493 -13.28 14.31 -15.66
C ASP A 493 -12.89 12.83 -15.50
N LEU A 494 -12.49 12.40 -14.30
CA LEU A 494 -12.05 11.04 -14.00
C LEU A 494 -13.05 10.22 -13.17
N ILE A 495 -14.24 10.75 -12.86
CA ILE A 495 -15.17 10.15 -11.89
C ILE A 495 -15.72 8.77 -12.32
N ALA A 496 -15.64 8.44 -13.61
CA ALA A 496 -16.07 7.13 -14.11
C ALA A 496 -15.32 5.95 -13.45
N VAL A 497 -14.16 6.19 -12.83
CA VAL A 497 -13.46 5.20 -12.00
C VAL A 497 -14.29 4.71 -10.80
N ALA A 498 -15.24 5.51 -10.32
CA ALA A 498 -16.17 5.17 -9.24
C ALA A 498 -17.33 4.27 -9.70
N SER A 499 -17.53 4.09 -11.01
CA SER A 499 -18.59 3.24 -11.54
C SER A 499 -18.46 1.80 -11.00
N PRO A 500 -19.55 1.20 -10.47
CA PRO A 500 -19.54 -0.19 -10.02
C PRO A 500 -19.05 -1.18 -11.08
N HIS A 501 -19.35 -0.90 -12.37
CA HIS A 501 -18.91 -1.75 -13.48
C HIS A 501 -17.41 -1.68 -13.71
N ILE A 502 -16.81 -0.49 -13.60
CA ILE A 502 -15.36 -0.30 -13.73
C ILE A 502 -14.62 -0.95 -12.56
N LYS A 503 -15.14 -0.81 -11.34
CA LYS A 503 -14.60 -1.50 -10.15
C LYS A 503 -14.58 -3.02 -10.35
N VAL A 504 -15.66 -3.60 -10.87
CA VAL A 504 -15.72 -5.03 -11.18
C VAL A 504 -14.69 -5.44 -12.24
N LEU A 505 -14.55 -4.66 -13.32
CA LEU A 505 -13.64 -5.00 -14.43
C LEU A 505 -12.15 -4.94 -14.04
N ARG A 506 -11.76 -4.04 -13.13
CA ARG A 506 -10.36 -3.93 -12.68
C ARG A 506 -9.99 -4.93 -11.58
N ASN A 507 -10.95 -5.56 -10.90
CA ASN A 507 -10.68 -6.41 -9.74
C ASN A 507 -9.72 -7.59 -10.00
N PRO A 508 -9.75 -8.31 -11.14
CA PRO A 508 -8.75 -9.35 -11.41
C PRO A 508 -7.32 -8.81 -11.34
N TYR A 509 -7.06 -7.64 -11.93
CA TYR A 509 -5.77 -6.96 -11.86
C TYR A 509 -5.46 -6.46 -10.44
N LEU A 510 -6.40 -5.80 -9.75
CA LEU A 510 -6.15 -5.27 -8.40
C LEU A 510 -5.81 -6.35 -7.36
N ASN A 511 -6.41 -7.53 -7.48
CA ASN A 511 -6.12 -8.66 -6.59
C ASN A 511 -4.77 -9.31 -6.92
N ALA A 512 -4.36 -9.33 -8.19
CA ALA A 512 -3.01 -9.75 -8.58
C ALA A 512 -1.91 -8.83 -7.99
N LEU A 513 -2.21 -7.55 -7.70
CA LEU A 513 -1.24 -6.64 -7.09
C LEU A 513 -0.92 -6.93 -5.62
N ASN A 514 -1.77 -7.66 -4.87
CA ASN A 514 -1.65 -7.76 -3.41
C ASN A 514 -1.81 -9.19 -2.88
N VAL A 515 -1.43 -10.21 -3.65
CA VAL A 515 -1.47 -11.60 -3.18
C VAL A 515 -0.54 -11.77 -1.97
N LYS A 516 -1.10 -12.14 -0.81
CA LYS A 516 -0.37 -12.42 0.44
C LYS A 516 -0.10 -13.91 0.64
N SER A 517 -0.94 -14.79 0.11
CA SER A 517 -0.80 -16.24 0.23
C SER A 517 -1.18 -16.95 -1.08
N PRO A 518 -0.73 -18.20 -1.31
CA PRO A 518 -1.12 -18.96 -2.49
C PRO A 518 -2.64 -19.19 -2.63
N ARG A 519 -3.41 -19.16 -1.53
CA ARG A 519 -4.88 -19.27 -1.61
C ARG A 519 -5.54 -17.99 -2.12
N GLU A 520 -4.92 -16.82 -1.99
CA GLU A 520 -5.54 -15.57 -2.44
C GLU A 520 -5.69 -15.45 -3.97
N TYR A 521 -5.05 -16.32 -4.76
CA TYR A 521 -5.32 -16.41 -6.21
C TYR A 521 -6.78 -16.76 -6.51
N TYR A 522 -7.49 -17.45 -5.60
CA TYR A 522 -8.92 -17.72 -5.76
C TYR A 522 -9.77 -16.43 -5.74
N PHE A 523 -9.28 -15.31 -5.20
CA PHE A 523 -9.97 -14.03 -5.40
C PHE A 523 -9.93 -13.60 -6.87
N ILE A 524 -8.77 -13.73 -7.53
CA ILE A 524 -8.62 -13.42 -8.96
C ILE A 524 -9.60 -14.29 -9.78
N GLU A 525 -9.60 -15.59 -9.52
CA GLU A 525 -10.51 -16.54 -10.17
C GLU A 525 -11.98 -16.22 -9.90
N GLY A 526 -12.33 -15.93 -8.65
CA GLY A 526 -13.68 -15.52 -8.26
C GLY A 526 -14.17 -14.28 -9.00
N TYR A 527 -13.30 -13.29 -9.23
CA TYR A 527 -13.63 -12.12 -10.03
C TYR A 527 -13.74 -12.45 -11.52
N ILE A 528 -12.91 -13.34 -12.08
CA ILE A 528 -13.05 -13.81 -13.46
C ILE A 528 -14.37 -14.57 -13.64
N ILE A 529 -14.71 -15.47 -12.73
CA ILE A 529 -16.01 -16.17 -12.69
C ILE A 529 -17.16 -15.17 -12.60
N TYR A 530 -17.04 -14.12 -11.78
CA TYR A 530 -18.08 -13.10 -11.67
C TYR A 530 -18.33 -12.36 -12.99
N LEU A 531 -17.28 -12.15 -13.80
CA LEU A 531 -17.41 -11.54 -15.13
C LEU A 531 -18.20 -12.39 -16.12
N LEU A 532 -18.21 -13.72 -15.99
CA LEU A 532 -18.97 -14.63 -16.87
C LEU A 532 -20.44 -14.19 -17.02
N ASN A 533 -21.08 -13.85 -15.89
CA ASN A 533 -22.50 -13.47 -15.85
C ASN A 533 -22.79 -12.07 -16.43
N LYS A 534 -21.76 -11.25 -16.62
CA LYS A 534 -21.89 -9.87 -17.12
C LYS A 534 -21.29 -9.69 -18.52
N TRP A 535 -20.59 -10.70 -19.03
CA TRP A 535 -19.74 -10.57 -20.20
C TRP A 535 -20.49 -10.07 -21.43
N GLU A 536 -21.59 -10.74 -21.82
CA GLU A 536 -22.38 -10.32 -22.99
C GLU A 536 -22.86 -8.87 -22.86
N THR A 537 -23.29 -8.46 -21.66
CA THR A 537 -23.72 -7.08 -21.37
C THR A 537 -22.56 -6.12 -21.48
N TYR A 538 -21.39 -6.46 -20.93
CA TYR A 538 -20.20 -5.60 -20.99
C TYR A 538 -19.68 -5.46 -22.41
N VAL A 539 -19.73 -6.52 -23.23
CA VAL A 539 -19.42 -6.48 -24.66
C VAL A 539 -20.42 -5.59 -25.40
N ALA A 540 -21.72 -5.77 -25.15
CA ALA A 540 -22.78 -5.00 -25.81
C ALA A 540 -22.71 -3.49 -25.49
N ASN A 541 -22.18 -3.12 -24.32
CA ASN A 541 -21.98 -1.74 -23.90
C ASN A 541 -20.54 -1.26 -24.10
N GLU A 542 -19.70 -2.00 -24.83
CA GLU A 542 -18.31 -1.64 -25.16
C GLU A 542 -17.42 -1.38 -23.93
N LEU A 543 -17.72 -1.95 -22.76
CA LEU A 543 -16.92 -1.76 -21.53
C LEU A 543 -15.64 -2.60 -21.52
N VAL A 544 -15.69 -3.78 -22.15
CA VAL A 544 -14.57 -4.71 -22.31
C VAL A 544 -13.94 -4.56 -23.70
N ASN A 545 -12.64 -4.82 -23.80
CA ASN A 545 -11.85 -4.65 -25.03
C ASN A 545 -12.02 -5.85 -25.98
N THR A 546 -13.25 -6.19 -26.33
CA THR A 546 -13.56 -7.23 -27.31
C THR A 546 -14.98 -7.07 -27.84
N THR A 547 -15.21 -7.55 -29.06
CA THR A 547 -16.55 -7.70 -29.65
C THR A 547 -17.09 -9.13 -29.52
N ASP A 548 -16.27 -10.07 -29.03
CA ASP A 548 -16.66 -11.47 -28.86
C ASP A 548 -17.53 -11.64 -27.62
N LYS A 549 -18.77 -12.09 -27.84
CA LYS A 549 -19.74 -12.38 -26.79
C LYS A 549 -19.45 -13.70 -26.07
N LYS A 550 -18.65 -14.59 -26.65
CA LYS A 550 -18.21 -15.80 -25.94
C LYS A 550 -17.25 -15.38 -24.82
N PHE A 551 -17.48 -15.92 -23.62
CA PHE A 551 -16.55 -15.70 -22.52
C PHE A 551 -15.20 -16.40 -22.81
N PRO A 552 -14.04 -15.74 -22.57
CA PRO A 552 -12.73 -16.27 -22.96
C PRO A 552 -12.22 -17.51 -22.20
N VAL A 553 -12.86 -17.86 -21.09
CA VAL A 553 -12.49 -18.99 -20.23
C VAL A 553 -13.67 -19.94 -20.17
N ASP A 554 -13.42 -21.24 -20.33
CA ASP A 554 -14.44 -22.25 -20.17
C ASP A 554 -14.33 -22.82 -18.74
N PHE A 555 -15.42 -22.73 -17.96
CA PHE A 555 -15.47 -23.24 -16.58
C PHE A 555 -16.28 -24.53 -16.50
N THR A 556 -15.81 -25.46 -15.67
CA THR A 556 -16.54 -26.67 -15.28
C THR A 556 -17.28 -26.45 -13.96
N GLU A 557 -18.27 -27.31 -13.66
CA GLU A 557 -18.98 -27.27 -12.35
C GLU A 557 -18.00 -27.35 -11.18
N LYS A 558 -16.97 -28.20 -11.31
CA LYS A 558 -15.92 -28.37 -10.32
C LYS A 558 -15.15 -27.07 -10.06
N ASP A 559 -14.90 -26.24 -11.07
CA ASP A 559 -14.17 -24.97 -10.87
C ASP A 559 -14.96 -24.01 -9.98
N PHE A 560 -16.28 -23.97 -10.12
CA PHE A 560 -17.14 -23.17 -9.24
C PHE A 560 -17.14 -23.69 -7.80
N GLU A 561 -17.25 -25.01 -7.63
CA GLU A 561 -17.23 -25.66 -6.32
C GLU A 561 -15.89 -25.46 -5.61
N ASP A 562 -14.77 -25.71 -6.30
CA ASP A 562 -13.41 -25.55 -5.80
C ASP A 562 -13.13 -24.09 -5.41
N ASN A 563 -13.52 -23.13 -6.26
CA ASN A 563 -13.37 -21.71 -5.97
C ASN A 563 -14.20 -21.30 -4.75
N GLN A 564 -15.48 -21.70 -4.69
CA GLN A 564 -16.34 -21.38 -3.55
C GLN A 564 -15.82 -21.98 -2.24
N ALA A 565 -15.34 -23.23 -2.27
CA ALA A 565 -14.78 -23.89 -1.11
C ALA A 565 -13.52 -23.18 -0.59
N ASN A 566 -12.62 -22.74 -1.48
CA ASN A 566 -11.42 -22.01 -1.07
C ASN A 566 -11.73 -20.59 -0.60
N LEU A 567 -12.67 -19.88 -1.22
CA LEU A 567 -13.11 -18.58 -0.72
C LEU A 567 -13.73 -18.67 0.68
N ARG A 568 -14.51 -19.72 0.98
CA ARG A 568 -15.03 -19.98 2.34
C ARG A 568 -13.93 -20.30 3.35
N ARG A 569 -12.87 -20.99 2.93
CA ARG A 569 -11.71 -21.25 3.79
C ARG A 569 -10.97 -19.95 4.11
N ILE A 570 -10.72 -19.11 3.10
CA ILE A 570 -10.09 -17.80 3.30
C ILE A 570 -10.96 -16.93 4.22
N ASP A 571 -12.28 -16.93 4.02
CA ASP A 571 -13.22 -16.21 4.90
C ASP A 571 -13.10 -16.70 6.35
N HIS A 572 -13.14 -18.01 6.58
CA HIS A 572 -12.97 -18.58 7.91
C HIS A 572 -11.61 -18.22 8.54
N GLU A 573 -10.52 -18.25 7.76
CA GLU A 573 -9.19 -17.83 8.21
C GLU A 573 -9.15 -16.34 8.54
N SER A 574 -9.87 -15.49 7.79
CA SER A 574 -9.94 -14.04 7.99
C SER A 574 -10.72 -13.63 9.25
N GLN A 575 -11.63 -14.49 9.73
CA GLN A 575 -12.36 -14.29 10.99
C GLN A 575 -11.46 -14.41 12.22
N HIS A 576 -10.26 -15.00 12.07
CA HIS A 576 -9.31 -15.06 13.17
C HIS A 576 -8.84 -13.64 13.55
N PRO A 577 -8.73 -13.31 14.85
CA PRO A 577 -8.16 -12.05 15.29
C PRO A 577 -6.83 -11.77 14.60
N PHE A 578 -6.65 -10.54 14.11
CA PHE A 578 -5.42 -10.07 13.46
C PHE A 578 -5.05 -10.76 12.14
N ALA A 579 -5.92 -11.57 11.51
CA ALA A 579 -5.62 -12.17 10.21
C ALA A 579 -5.25 -11.11 9.13
N GLU A 580 -5.95 -9.98 9.12
CA GLU A 580 -5.70 -8.87 8.17
C GLU A 580 -4.32 -8.22 8.31
N THR A 581 -3.76 -8.21 9.52
CA THR A 581 -2.41 -7.71 9.81
C THR A 581 -1.34 -8.78 9.58
N GLY A 582 -1.72 -9.96 9.08
CA GLY A 582 -0.84 -11.13 8.97
C GLY A 582 -0.51 -11.72 10.33
N TYR A 583 -1.46 -11.68 11.25
CA TYR A 583 -1.33 -12.08 12.66
C TYR A 583 -0.33 -11.24 13.46
N TRP A 584 -0.08 -10.00 13.03
CA TRP A 584 0.69 -9.02 13.79
C TRP A 584 -0.21 -8.29 14.79
N VAL A 585 0.26 -8.17 16.03
CA VAL A 585 -0.44 -7.53 17.15
C VAL A 585 0.48 -6.48 17.77
N PRO A 586 0.00 -5.26 18.09
CA PRO A 586 0.76 -4.30 18.88
C PRO A 586 1.25 -4.93 20.18
N GLN A 587 2.46 -4.57 20.65
CA GLN A 587 3.06 -5.23 21.80
C GLN A 587 2.21 -5.03 23.07
N THR A 588 1.77 -3.80 23.31
CA THR A 588 0.90 -3.43 24.44
C THR A 588 -0.38 -4.27 24.50
N TRP A 589 -0.93 -4.60 23.34
CA TRP A 589 -2.13 -5.42 23.22
C TRP A 589 -1.86 -6.88 23.51
N LEU A 590 -0.77 -7.42 22.97
CA LEU A 590 -0.36 -8.78 23.25
C LEU A 590 -0.13 -8.98 24.75
N ASP A 591 0.56 -8.03 25.40
CA ASP A 591 0.82 -8.05 26.84
C ASP A 591 -0.50 -8.06 27.62
N ALA A 592 -1.44 -7.16 27.28
CA ALA A 592 -2.77 -7.14 27.89
C ALA A 592 -3.56 -8.44 27.68
N PHE A 593 -3.48 -9.06 26.49
CA PHE A 593 -4.14 -10.34 26.24
C PHE A 593 -3.53 -11.50 27.03
N ILE A 594 -2.21 -11.47 27.25
CA ILE A 594 -1.51 -12.44 28.10
C ILE A 594 -1.91 -12.26 29.56
N GLU A 595 -1.97 -11.02 30.06
CA GLU A 595 -2.41 -10.70 31.42
C GLU A 595 -3.85 -11.15 31.69
N GLN A 596 -4.74 -11.00 30.71
CA GLN A 596 -6.11 -11.52 30.77
C GLN A 596 -6.19 -13.06 30.70
N GLY A 597 -5.08 -13.74 30.40
CA GLY A 597 -5.02 -15.17 30.08
C GLY A 597 -5.79 -15.54 28.82
N ALA A 598 -6.04 -14.58 27.93
CA ALA A 598 -6.73 -14.78 26.64
C ALA A 598 -5.80 -15.40 25.60
N VAL A 599 -4.50 -15.09 25.69
CA VAL A 599 -3.44 -15.60 24.82
C VAL A 599 -2.42 -16.36 25.67
N VAL A 600 -1.95 -17.50 25.17
CA VAL A 600 -0.84 -18.26 25.78
C VAL A 600 0.25 -18.50 24.75
N GLN A 601 1.50 -18.57 25.21
CA GLN A 601 2.63 -18.98 24.38
C GLN A 601 2.79 -20.51 24.44
N ASN A 602 2.83 -21.15 23.28
CA ASN A 602 3.06 -22.59 23.17
C ASN A 602 4.56 -22.93 23.26
N LYS A 603 4.90 -24.23 23.21
CA LYS A 603 6.29 -24.71 23.36
C LYS A 603 7.22 -24.27 22.22
N ASP A 604 6.66 -23.97 21.06
CA ASP A 604 7.39 -23.52 19.87
C ASP A 604 7.64 -22.00 19.90
N GLY A 605 7.04 -21.30 20.87
CA GLY A 605 7.16 -19.86 21.05
C GLY A 605 6.09 -19.05 20.32
N ASP A 606 5.13 -19.72 19.69
CA ASP A 606 3.97 -19.09 19.04
C ASP A 606 2.87 -18.78 20.06
N TYR A 607 2.02 -17.81 19.74
CA TYR A 607 0.93 -17.34 20.58
C TYR A 607 -0.43 -17.83 20.05
N GLU A 608 -1.27 -18.34 20.95
CA GLU A 608 -2.58 -18.88 20.62
C GLU A 608 -3.66 -18.27 21.53
N PHE A 609 -4.79 -17.88 20.93
CA PHE A 609 -5.97 -17.46 21.69
C PHE A 609 -6.65 -18.69 22.29
N VAL A 610 -6.72 -18.75 23.63
CA VAL A 610 -7.39 -19.84 24.37
C VAL A 610 -8.78 -19.45 24.85
N LYS A 611 -9.10 -18.16 24.83
CA LYS A 611 -10.46 -17.60 25.05
C LYS A 611 -10.56 -16.22 24.42
N GLN A 612 -11.78 -15.74 24.25
CA GLN A 612 -12.02 -14.38 23.77
C GLN A 612 -11.57 -13.35 24.83
N PRO A 613 -10.82 -12.30 24.46
CA PRO A 613 -10.42 -11.26 25.41
C PRO A 613 -11.65 -10.50 25.92
N LEU A 614 -11.61 -10.06 27.19
CA LEU A 614 -12.75 -9.45 27.87
C LEU A 614 -13.05 -8.03 27.37
N LYS A 615 -12.00 -7.29 27.00
CA LYS A 615 -12.05 -6.00 26.30
C LYS A 615 -10.75 -5.82 25.50
N LEU A 616 -10.84 -5.18 24.33
CA LEU A 616 -9.67 -4.62 23.67
C LEU A 616 -9.19 -3.43 24.52
N PRO A 617 -7.88 -3.28 24.80
CA PRO A 617 -7.36 -2.09 25.45
C PRO A 617 -7.80 -0.85 24.64
N ARG A 618 -8.54 0.07 25.26
CA ARG A 618 -8.73 1.42 24.72
C ARG A 618 -7.59 2.26 25.26
N ASP A 619 -6.96 3.04 24.39
CA ASP A 619 -5.85 3.93 24.77
C ASP A 619 -6.26 5.02 25.80
N SER A 620 -7.56 5.18 26.08
CA SER A 620 -8.11 6.14 27.05
C SER A 620 -8.32 5.62 28.48
N ASP A 621 -8.20 4.32 28.76
CA ASP A 621 -8.60 3.75 30.06
C ASP A 621 -7.51 3.84 31.16
N GLN A 622 -6.59 4.81 31.08
CA GLN A 622 -5.62 5.10 32.16
C GLN A 622 -5.84 6.42 32.92
N ASP A 623 -6.91 7.18 32.62
CA ASP A 623 -7.10 8.51 33.22
C ASP A 623 -7.84 8.55 34.59
N GLU A 624 -8.07 7.41 35.24
CA GLU A 624 -8.81 7.38 36.53
C GLU A 624 -8.01 6.94 37.79
N SER A 625 -6.71 6.64 37.72
CA SER A 625 -5.99 6.18 38.94
C SER A 625 -5.10 7.19 39.65
N ASP A 626 -4.78 8.37 39.10
CA ASP A 626 -3.85 9.33 39.75
C ASP A 626 -4.53 10.62 40.22
N LYS A 627 -5.62 10.47 40.99
CA LYS A 627 -6.20 11.56 41.79
C LYS A 627 -5.92 11.52 43.28
N ASP A 628 -5.10 10.60 43.78
CA ASP A 628 -4.67 10.60 45.18
C ASP A 628 -3.23 10.07 45.34
N GLN A 629 -2.22 10.93 45.09
CA GLN A 629 -0.99 11.03 45.91
C GLN A 629 -0.09 12.21 45.55
#